data_AF-A0A382GU76-F1
#
_entry.id   AF-A0A382GU76-F1
#
_cell.length_a   1.000
_cell.length_b   1.000
_cell.length_c   1.000
_cell.angle_alpha   90.00
_cell.angle_beta   90.00
_cell.angle_gamma   90.00
#
_symmetry.space_group_name_H-M   'P 1'
#
loop_
_entity.id
_entity.type
_entity.pdbx_description
1 polymer ?
#
loop_
_entity_poly.entity_id
_entity_poly.type
_entity_poly.pdbx_seq_one_letter_code
_entity_poly.pdbx_strand_id
1 'polypeptide(L)'
;VDSLPTTVEYHSQEIHLFDPVVCCDCLLKLCEGYSTTCANCGEVIPPYSQVGVLKVDNGEKQFVHMNTMCLTVGSAFHGYWGKGKLRKFIQIEAC
;
A
#
# COMPACT_ATOMS: atom_id res chain seq x y z
N VAL A 1 7.94 20.22 14.99
CA VAL A 1 7.30 18.96 14.57
C VAL A 1 8.14 17.89 15.20
N ASP A 2 7.70 17.38 16.34
CA ASP A 2 8.48 16.41 17.11
C ASP A 2 8.63 15.12 16.30
N SER A 3 9.82 14.54 16.37
CA SER A 3 10.38 13.46 15.56
C SER A 3 9.71 12.08 15.72
N LEU A 4 8.43 12.04 16.09
CA LEU A 4 7.66 10.82 16.31
C LEU A 4 6.79 10.52 15.08
N PRO A 5 6.67 9.24 14.69
CA PRO A 5 5.81 8.86 13.58
C PRO A 5 4.34 9.18 13.90
N THR A 6 3.61 9.62 12.87
CA THR A 6 2.16 9.77 12.97
C THR A 6 1.53 8.39 12.97
N THR A 7 0.79 8.06 14.03
CA THR A 7 0.11 6.77 14.15
C THR A 7 -1.41 6.99 14.15
N VAL A 8 -2.13 6.26 13.29
CA VAL A 8 -3.60 6.26 13.25
C VAL A 8 -4.13 4.84 13.02
N GLU A 9 -5.34 4.57 13.47
CA GLU A 9 -6.09 3.37 13.09
C GLU A 9 -7.03 3.70 11.91
N TYR A 10 -6.98 2.90 10.85
CA TYR A 10 -7.79 3.08 9.64
C TYR A 10 -8.22 1.71 9.10
N HIS A 11 -9.54 1.46 8.99
CA HIS A 11 -10.08 0.15 8.58
C HIS A 11 -9.51 -1.03 9.39
N SER A 12 -9.42 -0.91 10.72
CA SER A 12 -8.83 -1.90 11.63
C SER A 12 -7.35 -2.20 11.37
N GLN A 13 -6.64 -1.32 10.66
CA GLN A 13 -5.21 -1.39 10.44
C GLN A 13 -4.52 -0.23 11.14
N GLU A 14 -3.47 -0.51 11.90
CA GLU A 14 -2.62 0.52 12.48
C GLU A 14 -1.60 1.00 11.44
N ILE A 15 -1.60 2.30 11.17
CA ILE A 15 -0.73 2.94 10.17
C ILE A 15 0.26 3.83 10.90
N HIS A 16 1.55 3.54 10.71
CA HIS A 16 2.65 4.37 11.21
C HIS A 16 3.36 5.07 10.04
N LEU A 17 3.23 6.38 9.94
CA LEU A 17 3.92 7.19 8.93
C LEU A 17 5.13 7.91 9.54
N PHE A 18 6.33 7.48 9.11
CA PHE A 18 7.60 8.02 9.61
C PHE A 18 8.11 9.21 8.79
N ASP A 19 7.84 9.24 7.48
CA ASP A 19 8.25 10.34 6.60
C ASP A 19 7.31 10.48 5.39
N PRO A 20 6.72 11.67 5.15
CA PRO A 20 6.77 12.86 6.02
C PRO A 20 5.88 12.68 7.26
N VAL A 21 6.33 13.20 8.42
CA VAL A 21 5.49 13.29 9.62
C VAL A 21 4.39 14.33 9.38
N VAL A 22 3.14 13.93 9.54
CA VAL A 22 1.95 14.79 9.35
C VAL A 22 1.03 14.72 10.57
N CYS A 23 0.01 15.57 10.66
CA CYS A 23 -0.99 15.43 11.72
C CYS A 23 -1.87 14.17 11.54
N CYS A 24 -2.52 13.67 12.58
CA CYS A 24 -3.43 12.51 12.47
C CYS A 24 -4.54 12.75 11.44
N ASP A 25 -5.20 13.91 11.50
CA ASP A 25 -6.24 14.30 10.53
C ASP A 25 -5.71 14.36 9.09
N CYS A 26 -4.46 14.78 8.94
CA CYS A 26 -3.77 14.87 7.67
C CYS A 26 -3.53 13.46 7.10
N LEU A 27 -3.14 12.51 7.96
CA LEU A 27 -2.94 11.12 7.59
C LEU A 27 -4.27 10.44 7.23
N LEU A 28 -5.34 10.65 8.00
CA LEU A 28 -6.66 10.10 7.69
C LEU A 28 -7.19 10.60 6.33
N LYS A 29 -7.08 11.90 6.05
CA LYS A 29 -7.45 12.47 4.74
C LYS A 29 -6.62 11.87 3.58
N LEU A 30 -5.34 11.57 3.84
CA LEU A 30 -4.51 10.89 2.85
C LEU A 30 -5.00 9.47 2.63
N CYS A 31 -5.36 8.74 3.68
CA CYS A 31 -5.93 7.41 3.56
C CYS A 31 -7.25 7.44 2.77
N GLU A 32 -8.18 8.32 3.10
CA GLU A 32 -9.46 8.44 2.37
C GLU A 32 -9.27 8.78 0.88
N GLY A 33 -8.35 9.69 0.56
CA GLY A 33 -8.17 10.16 -0.82
C GLY A 33 -7.27 9.28 -1.70
N TYR A 34 -6.40 8.46 -1.11
CA TYR A 34 -5.34 7.78 -1.85
C TYR A 34 -5.19 6.28 -1.56
N SER A 35 -6.05 5.69 -0.74
CA SER A 35 -6.06 4.25 -0.58
C SER A 35 -6.50 3.54 -1.86
N THR A 36 -6.15 2.27 -1.98
CA THR A 36 -6.62 1.39 -3.06
C THR A 36 -7.18 0.10 -2.50
N THR A 37 -7.85 -0.71 -3.30
CA THR A 37 -8.44 -1.98 -2.88
C THR A 37 -7.51 -3.13 -3.23
N CYS A 38 -7.29 -4.04 -2.29
CA CYS A 38 -6.59 -5.28 -2.55
C CYS A 38 -7.41 -6.18 -3.48
N ALA A 39 -6.83 -6.55 -4.61
CA ALA A 39 -7.49 -7.40 -5.60
C ALA A 39 -7.73 -8.84 -5.11
N ASN A 40 -7.06 -9.28 -4.03
CA ASN A 40 -7.23 -10.62 -3.48
C ASN A 40 -8.27 -10.69 -2.35
N CYS A 41 -8.13 -9.86 -1.30
CA CYS A 41 -9.02 -9.92 -0.13
C CYS A 41 -10.16 -8.89 -0.15
N GLY A 42 -10.13 -7.90 -1.06
CA GLY A 42 -11.12 -6.82 -1.12
C GLY A 42 -10.94 -5.73 -0.05
N GLU A 43 -10.02 -5.90 0.89
CA GLU A 43 -9.74 -4.90 1.92
C GLU A 43 -8.91 -3.73 1.42
N VAL A 44 -8.94 -2.63 2.17
CA VAL A 44 -8.24 -1.40 1.82
C VAL A 44 -6.73 -1.54 2.04
N ILE A 45 -5.96 -1.06 1.07
CA ILE A 45 -4.52 -0.83 1.15
C ILE A 45 -4.30 0.68 1.34
N PRO A 46 -3.84 1.12 2.52
CA PRO A 46 -3.58 2.53 2.76
C PRO A 46 -2.39 3.04 1.92
N PRO A 47 -2.32 4.36 1.66
CA PRO A 47 -1.13 4.97 1.10
C PRO A 47 0.07 4.72 2.02
N TYR A 48 1.26 4.79 1.42
CA TYR A 48 2.54 4.52 2.06
C TYR A 48 2.78 3.06 2.46
N SER A 49 2.05 2.13 1.83
CA SER A 49 2.19 0.68 2.06
C SER A 49 3.06 0.02 0.99
N GLN A 50 3.79 -1.03 1.37
CA GLN A 50 4.34 -1.95 0.39
C GLN A 50 3.21 -2.79 -0.22
N VAL A 51 3.26 -2.98 -1.54
CA VAL A 51 2.24 -3.71 -2.29
C VAL A 51 2.86 -4.72 -3.24
N GLY A 52 2.22 -5.87 -3.36
CA GLY A 52 2.43 -6.78 -4.48
C GLY A 52 1.67 -6.23 -5.68
N VAL A 53 2.21 -6.44 -6.88
CA VAL A 53 1.59 -5.98 -8.12
C VAL A 53 1.35 -7.17 -9.04
N LEU A 54 0.09 -7.36 -9.39
CA LEU A 54 -0.35 -8.34 -10.37
C LEU A 54 -0.51 -7.64 -11.73
N LYS A 55 -0.02 -8.28 -12.79
CA LYS A 55 -0.33 -7.88 -14.16
C LYS A 55 -1.58 -8.64 -14.58
N VAL A 56 -2.62 -7.93 -14.98
CA VAL A 56 -3.77 -8.52 -15.67
C VAL A 56 -3.56 -8.47 -17.19
N ASP A 57 -4.22 -9.35 -17.93
CA ASP A 57 -3.97 -9.59 -19.37
C ASP A 57 -4.19 -8.35 -20.26
N ASN A 58 -4.94 -7.36 -19.78
CA ASN A 58 -5.15 -6.07 -20.46
C ASN A 58 -4.04 -5.04 -20.21
N GLY A 59 -2.99 -5.40 -19.46
CA GLY A 59 -1.88 -4.52 -19.08
C GLY A 59 -2.16 -3.60 -17.88
N GLU A 60 -3.36 -3.67 -17.29
CA GLU A 60 -3.65 -2.98 -16.04
C GLU A 60 -2.89 -3.62 -14.87
N LYS A 61 -2.70 -2.83 -13.82
CA LYS A 61 -2.01 -3.26 -12.61
C LYS A 61 -3.03 -3.38 -11.49
N GLN A 62 -3.07 -4.54 -10.88
CA GLN A 62 -3.81 -4.77 -9.64
C GLN A 62 -2.83 -4.83 -8.47
N PHE A 63 -3.29 -4.37 -7.31
CA PHE A 63 -2.48 -4.27 -6.11
C PHE A 63 -2.98 -5.26 -5.08
N VAL A 64 -2.05 -5.90 -4.37
CA VAL A 64 -2.36 -6.82 -3.28
C VAL A 64 -1.53 -6.48 -2.05
N HIS A 65 -2.05 -6.80 -0.86
CA HIS A 65 -1.29 -6.65 0.38
C HIS A 65 -0.02 -7.51 0.36
N MET A 66 1.05 -7.00 0.96
CA MET A 66 2.29 -7.73 1.21
C MET A 66 2.21 -8.57 2.48
N ASN A 67 1.22 -9.46 2.57
CA ASN A 67 1.06 -10.40 3.67
C ASN A 67 0.93 -11.83 3.15
N THR A 68 1.13 -12.81 4.03
CA THR A 68 1.11 -14.23 3.67
C THR A 68 -0.21 -14.68 3.04
N MET A 69 -1.35 -14.06 3.38
CA MET A 69 -2.64 -14.38 2.77
C MET A 69 -2.74 -13.89 1.33
N CYS A 70 -2.33 -12.65 1.06
CA CYS A 70 -2.49 -12.01 -0.24
C CYS A 70 -1.33 -12.25 -1.21
N LEU A 71 -0.18 -12.70 -0.73
CA LEU A 71 0.96 -13.07 -1.57
C LEU A 71 0.82 -14.45 -2.24
N THR A 72 -0.12 -15.29 -1.79
CA THR A 72 -0.38 -16.61 -2.39
C THR A 72 -0.82 -16.54 -3.85
N VAL A 73 -1.34 -15.41 -4.30
CA VAL A 73 -1.74 -15.16 -5.70
C VAL A 73 -0.55 -14.90 -6.65
N GLY A 74 0.68 -14.96 -6.14
CA GLY A 74 1.88 -15.00 -6.99
C GLY A 74 2.28 -13.65 -7.62
N SER A 75 2.45 -12.60 -6.80
CA SER A 75 2.97 -11.33 -7.32
C SER A 75 4.45 -11.45 -7.73
N ALA A 76 4.71 -11.46 -9.04
CA ALA A 76 6.07 -11.39 -9.60
C ALA A 76 6.72 -9.99 -9.47
N PHE A 77 5.94 -9.00 -9.01
CA PHE A 77 6.34 -7.61 -8.91
C PHE A 77 5.95 -7.02 -7.57
N HIS A 78 6.76 -6.07 -7.10
CA HIS A 78 6.59 -5.38 -5.84
C HIS A 78 6.72 -3.88 -6.04
N GLY A 79 6.11 -3.10 -5.16
CA GLY A 79 6.30 -1.67 -5.14
C GLY A 79 5.78 -1.02 -3.87
N TYR A 80 5.73 0.30 -3.92
CA TYR A 80 5.28 1.15 -2.83
C TYR A 80 4.09 1.97 -3.29
N TRP A 81 2.95 1.79 -2.65
CA TRP A 81 1.76 2.57 -2.92
C TRP A 81 1.91 3.94 -2.25
N GLY A 82 2.07 5.02 -3.02
CA GLY A 82 2.17 6.38 -2.48
C GLY A 82 0.80 7.06 -2.36
N LYS A 83 0.76 8.35 -2.68
CA LYS A 83 -0.50 9.11 -2.84
C LYS A 83 -1.19 8.75 -4.16
N GLY A 84 -1.80 7.56 -4.23
CA GLY A 84 -2.57 7.10 -5.40
C GLY A 84 -1.73 6.69 -6.61
N LYS A 85 -0.42 6.49 -6.42
CA LYS A 85 0.51 6.10 -7.48
C LYS A 85 1.47 5.05 -6.97
N LEU A 86 1.71 4.05 -7.81
CA LEU A 86 2.77 3.06 -7.59
C LEU A 86 4.15 3.71 -7.76
N ARG A 87 5.02 3.51 -6.78
CA ARG A 87 6.42 3.95 -6.76
C ARG A 87 7.33 2.74 -6.54
N LYS A 88 8.63 2.90 -6.83
CA LYS A 88 9.68 1.88 -6.59
C LYS A 88 9.26 0.49 -7.10
N PHE A 89 8.69 0.45 -8.31
CA PHE A 89 8.23 -0.78 -8.92
C PHE A 89 9.43 -1.64 -9.34
N ILE A 90 9.53 -2.84 -8.77
CA ILE A 90 10.63 -3.78 -8.97
C ILE A 90 10.03 -5.13 -9.35
N GLN A 91 10.60 -5.74 -10.38
CA GLN A 91 10.36 -7.14 -10.71
C GLN A 91 11.31 -7.99 -9.87
N ILE A 92 10.80 -8.98 -9.14
CA ILE A 92 11.68 -10.01 -8.60
C ILE A 92 11.89 -10.99 -9.74
N GLU A 93 13.10 -11.02 -10.31
CA GLU A 93 13.49 -12.14 -11.17
C GLU A 93 13.42 -13.40 -10.30
N ALA A 94 12.52 -14.32 -10.67
CA ALA A 94 12.57 -15.67 -10.15
C ALA A 94 13.85 -16.30 -10.70
N CYS A 95 14.85 -16.51 -9.83
CA CYS A 95 16.02 -17.32 -10.12
C CYS A 95 15.62 -18.78 -10.38
#